data_AF-W4SBF5-F1
#
_entry.id   AF-W4SBF5-F1
#
_cell.length_a   1.000
_cell.length_b   1.000
_cell.length_c   1.000
_cell.angle_alpha   90.00
_cell.angle_beta   90.00
_cell.angle_gamma   90.00
#
_symmetry.space_group_name_H-M   'P 1'
#
loop_
_entity.id
_entity.type
_entity.pdbx_description
1 polymer ?
#
loop_
_entity_poly.entity_id
_entity_poly.type
_entity_poly.pdbx_seq_one_letter_code
_entity_poly.pdbx_strand_id
1 'polypeptide(L)'
;MLRGLYSDQFAAPAASDTLHVLRFADGAQIHYDTEAHALQATLPSGGTAIINADGGITLNGPLTVNGETVLNGDATITGTAKATTDVIGGGISLKSHKTTGVTAGSALSGGPQ
;
A
#
# COMPACT_ATOMS: atom_id res chain seq x y z
N MET A 1 -15.09 -4.24 -37.77
CA MET A 1 -16.21 -4.63 -36.88
C MET A 1 -16.29 -3.61 -35.76
N LEU A 2 -17.42 -2.91 -35.60
CA LEU A 2 -17.68 -2.09 -34.41
C LEU A 2 -18.41 -2.96 -33.39
N ARG A 3 -17.88 -3.06 -32.17
CA ARG A 3 -18.49 -3.85 -31.08
C ARG A 3 -18.90 -2.90 -29.95
N GLY A 4 -20.18 -2.95 -29.58
CA GLY A 4 -20.72 -2.27 -28.40
C GLY A 4 -21.54 -1.02 -28.73
N LEU A 5 -22.85 -1.11 -28.49
CA LEU A 5 -23.77 0.01 -28.32
C LEU A 5 -24.50 -0.26 -27.00
N TYR A 6 -24.66 0.77 -26.18
CA TYR A 6 -25.46 0.64 -24.96
C TYR A 6 -26.90 0.30 -25.31
N SER A 7 -27.55 -0.48 -24.44
CA SER A 7 -28.94 -0.92 -24.61
C SER A 7 -29.60 -1.08 -23.25
N ASP A 8 -30.91 -1.30 -23.21
CA ASP A 8 -31.62 -1.55 -21.94
C ASP A 8 -31.08 -2.78 -21.21
N GLN A 9 -30.56 -3.77 -21.95
CA GLN A 9 -29.93 -4.96 -21.39
C GLN A 9 -28.50 -4.68 -20.88
N PHE A 10 -27.82 -3.68 -21.43
CA PHE A 10 -26.44 -3.30 -21.09
C PHE A 10 -26.31 -1.77 -21.07
N ALA A 11 -26.75 -1.18 -19.95
CA ALA A 11 -26.70 0.25 -19.72
C ALA A 11 -25.24 0.78 -19.72
N ALA A 12 -25.10 2.08 -19.92
CA ALA A 12 -23.81 2.75 -19.81
C ALA A 12 -23.18 2.51 -18.42
N PRO A 13 -21.86 2.27 -18.33
CA PRO A 13 -21.18 1.98 -17.06
C PRO A 13 -21.17 3.17 -16.08
N ALA A 14 -21.37 4.39 -16.59
CA ALA A 14 -21.60 5.59 -15.79
C ALA A 14 -22.58 6.52 -16.52
N ALA A 15 -23.33 7.32 -15.74
CA ALA A 15 -24.20 8.39 -16.23
C ALA A 15 -23.59 9.80 -16.02
N SER A 16 -22.42 9.88 -15.36
CA SER A 16 -21.67 11.13 -15.17
C SER A 16 -20.78 11.41 -16.38
N ASP A 17 -20.65 12.68 -16.75
CA ASP A 17 -19.72 13.16 -17.78
C ASP A 17 -18.28 13.26 -17.28
N THR A 18 -18.07 13.31 -15.96
CA THR A 18 -16.75 13.40 -15.32
C THR A 18 -16.09 12.04 -15.04
N LEU A 19 -16.86 10.95 -15.09
CA LEU A 19 -16.39 9.60 -14.74
C LEU A 19 -16.06 8.76 -15.97
N HIS A 20 -14.79 8.41 -16.11
CA HIS A 20 -14.36 7.38 -17.05
C HIS A 20 -14.26 6.03 -16.34
N VAL A 21 -15.11 5.06 -16.69
CA VAL A 21 -15.24 3.77 -15.98
C VAL A 21 -15.01 2.57 -16.90
N LEU A 22 -14.10 1.69 -16.50
CA LEU A 22 -13.97 0.32 -17.01
C LEU A 22 -14.58 -0.65 -15.99
N ARG A 23 -15.68 -1.32 -16.34
CA ARG A 23 -16.37 -2.31 -15.50
C ARG A 23 -16.26 -3.71 -16.11
N PHE A 24 -15.87 -4.67 -15.29
CA PHE A 24 -15.78 -6.08 -15.64
C PHE A 24 -17.03 -6.85 -15.18
N ALA A 25 -17.28 -8.01 -15.78
CA ALA A 25 -18.49 -8.81 -15.53
C ALA A 25 -18.57 -9.40 -14.11
N ASP A 26 -17.42 -9.58 -13.45
CA ASP A 26 -17.29 -10.04 -12.07
C ASP A 26 -17.48 -8.91 -11.04
N GLY A 27 -17.76 -7.68 -11.49
CA GLY A 27 -17.95 -6.51 -10.66
C GLY A 27 -16.68 -5.71 -10.38
N ALA A 28 -15.51 -6.13 -10.86
CA ALA A 28 -14.30 -5.31 -10.77
C ALA A 28 -14.45 -4.02 -11.57
N GLN A 29 -13.86 -2.93 -11.08
CA GLN A 29 -13.96 -1.61 -11.69
C GLN A 29 -12.63 -0.85 -11.60
N ILE A 30 -12.30 -0.13 -12.66
CA ILE A 30 -11.26 0.90 -12.67
C ILE A 30 -11.91 2.18 -13.17
N HIS A 31 -11.81 3.27 -12.41
CA HIS A 31 -12.37 4.55 -12.85
C HIS A 31 -11.50 5.75 -12.51
N TYR A 32 -11.59 6.76 -13.36
CA TYR A 32 -11.01 8.08 -13.14
C TYR A 32 -12.11 9.15 -13.11
N ASP A 33 -12.12 9.95 -12.05
CA ASP A 33 -12.98 11.12 -11.89
C ASP A 33 -12.18 12.39 -12.15
N THR A 34 -12.55 13.14 -13.19
CA THR A 34 -11.84 14.37 -13.58
C THR A 34 -12.13 15.56 -12.67
N GLU A 35 -13.27 15.57 -11.97
CA GLU A 35 -13.63 16.63 -11.02
C GLU A 35 -12.94 16.41 -9.68
N ALA A 36 -12.94 15.17 -9.18
CA ALA A 36 -12.27 14.83 -7.93
C ALA A 36 -10.76 14.59 -8.09
N HIS A 37 -10.26 14.54 -9.32
CA HIS A 37 -8.88 14.17 -9.68
C HIS A 37 -8.46 12.81 -9.09
N ALA A 38 -9.38 11.84 -9.09
CA ALA A 38 -9.23 10.58 -8.35
C ALA A 38 -9.23 9.38 -9.30
N LEU A 39 -8.21 8.52 -9.16
CA LEU A 39 -8.15 7.19 -9.77
C LEU A 39 -8.46 6.13 -8.72
N GLN A 40 -9.37 5.20 -9.02
CA GLN A 40 -9.68 4.08 -8.16
C GLN A 40 -9.74 2.77 -8.95
N ALA A 41 -9.16 1.72 -8.38
CA ALA A 41 -9.33 0.34 -8.82
C ALA A 41 -9.91 -0.48 -7.66
N THR A 42 -11.11 -1.03 -7.85
CA THR A 42 -11.85 -1.79 -6.84
C THR A 42 -12.17 -3.18 -7.37
N LEU A 43 -11.74 -4.20 -6.65
CA LEU A 43 -11.96 -5.60 -7.00
C LEU A 43 -13.03 -6.21 -6.07
N PRO A 44 -13.80 -7.21 -6.53
CA PRO A 44 -14.68 -7.96 -5.66
C PRO A 44 -13.90 -8.73 -4.58
N SER A 45 -14.60 -9.23 -3.55
CA SER A 45 -13.98 -10.00 -2.46
C SER A 45 -13.10 -11.14 -2.98
N GLY A 46 -11.91 -11.29 -2.41
CA GLY A 46 -10.91 -12.27 -2.84
C GLY A 46 -10.11 -11.86 -4.09
N GLY A 47 -10.38 -10.69 -4.67
CA GLY A 47 -9.61 -10.16 -5.79
C GLY A 47 -8.15 -9.90 -5.43
N THR A 48 -7.27 -10.12 -6.41
CA THR A 48 -5.82 -9.92 -6.27
C THR A 48 -5.32 -9.00 -7.38
N ALA A 49 -4.28 -8.21 -7.09
CA ALA A 49 -3.59 -7.39 -8.08
C ALA A 49 -2.08 -7.66 -8.01
N ILE A 50 -1.43 -7.77 -9.17
CA ILE A 50 0.02 -7.92 -9.30
C ILE A 50 0.51 -6.87 -10.29
N ILE A 51 1.57 -6.15 -9.93
CA ILE A 51 2.30 -5.24 -10.82
C ILE A 51 3.68 -5.85 -11.05
N ASN A 52 3.93 -6.34 -12.27
CA ASN A 52 5.25 -6.85 -12.66
C ASN A 52 5.93 -5.81 -13.56
N ALA A 53 6.94 -5.12 -13.01
CA ALA A 53 7.71 -4.10 -13.71
C ALA A 53 9.20 -4.31 -13.41
N ASP A 54 9.89 -5.01 -14.31
CA ASP A 54 11.32 -5.37 -14.21
C ASP A 54 12.25 -4.16 -14.15
N GLY A 55 11.89 -3.05 -14.82
CA GLY A 55 12.58 -1.77 -14.74
C GLY A 55 12.35 -1.00 -13.42
N GLY A 56 11.50 -1.50 -12.53
CA GLY A 56 11.18 -0.90 -11.24
C GLY A 56 9.83 -0.19 -11.17
N ILE A 57 9.42 0.16 -9.95
CA ILE A 57 8.18 0.87 -9.65
C ILE A 57 8.55 2.10 -8.81
N THR A 58 7.94 3.25 -9.10
CA THR A 58 8.08 4.48 -8.30
C THR A 58 6.70 4.99 -7.91
N LEU A 59 6.51 5.28 -6.63
CA LEU A 59 5.30 5.88 -6.06
C LEU A 59 5.65 7.26 -5.52
N ASN A 60 5.01 8.30 -6.06
CA ASN A 60 5.27 9.69 -5.68
C ASN A 60 4.12 10.23 -4.84
N GLY A 61 4.44 10.75 -3.65
CA GLY A 61 3.46 11.30 -2.71
C GLY A 61 3.27 10.42 -1.46
N PRO A 62 2.35 10.83 -0.55
CA PRO A 62 2.03 10.04 0.63
C PRO A 62 1.48 8.66 0.25
N LEU A 63 1.94 7.62 0.96
CA LEU A 63 1.53 6.23 0.75
C LEU A 63 0.93 5.67 2.04
N THR A 64 -0.26 5.09 1.94
CA THR A 64 -0.90 4.33 3.01
C THR A 64 -1.10 2.88 2.56
N VAL A 65 -0.62 1.92 3.37
CA VAL A 65 -0.81 0.49 3.14
C VAL A 65 -1.62 -0.10 4.28
N ASN A 66 -2.82 -0.58 3.99
CA ASN A 66 -3.74 -1.15 4.98
C ASN A 66 -3.64 -2.68 4.95
N GLY A 67 -2.51 -3.21 5.41
CA GLY A 67 -2.26 -4.65 5.44
C GLY A 67 -0.82 -5.00 5.82
N GLU A 68 -0.53 -6.30 5.90
CA GLU A 68 0.83 -6.79 6.06
C GLU A 68 1.67 -6.42 4.82
N THR A 69 2.91 -6.01 5.06
CA THR A 69 3.87 -5.65 4.01
C THR A 69 5.13 -6.48 4.17
N VAL A 70 5.53 -7.16 3.10
CA VAL A 70 6.79 -7.92 3.01
C VAL A 70 7.70 -7.26 1.99
N LEU A 71 8.94 -6.97 2.40
CA LEU A 71 9.99 -6.42 1.54
C LEU A 71 11.10 -7.48 1.39
N ASN A 72 11.26 -8.03 0.19
CA ASN A 72 12.28 -9.05 -0.10
C ASN A 72 13.64 -8.44 -0.49
N GLY A 73 13.95 -7.26 0.03
CA GLY A 73 15.16 -6.50 -0.25
C GLY A 73 15.37 -5.40 0.78
N ASP A 74 16.38 -4.57 0.56
CA ASP A 74 16.72 -3.49 1.48
C ASP A 74 15.67 -2.38 1.46
N ALA A 75 15.43 -1.79 2.64
CA ALA A 75 14.52 -0.67 2.82
C ALA A 75 15.28 0.52 3.41
N THR A 76 15.28 1.64 2.69
CA THR A 76 15.88 2.91 3.16
C THR A 76 14.77 3.89 3.50
N ILE A 77 14.80 4.42 4.73
CA ILE A 77 13.89 5.45 5.21
C ILE A 77 14.72 6.67 5.57
N THR A 78 14.59 7.75 4.81
CA THR A 78 15.30 9.02 5.05
C THR A 78 14.63 9.86 6.13
N GLY A 79 13.36 9.59 6.44
CA GLY A 79 12.59 10.21 7.51
C GLY A 79 12.54 9.36 8.78
N THR A 80 11.49 9.55 9.57
CA THR A 80 11.29 8.82 10.83
C THR A 80 10.42 7.58 10.61
N ALA A 81 10.92 6.42 11.06
CA ALA A 81 10.12 5.21 11.21
C ALA A 81 9.55 5.12 12.63
N LYS A 82 8.21 5.11 12.77
CA LYS A 82 7.54 4.93 14.06
C LYS A 82 6.82 3.58 14.10
N ALA A 83 7.30 2.68 14.96
CA ALA A 83 6.66 1.39 15.22
C ALA A 83 5.93 1.43 16.56
N THR A 84 4.65 1.06 16.58
CA THR A 84 3.84 1.03 17.81
C THR A 84 4.00 -0.29 18.58
N THR A 85 4.15 -1.40 17.86
CA THR A 85 4.24 -2.75 18.46
C THR A 85 5.68 -3.17 18.75
N ASP A 86 6.58 -3.25 17.77
CA ASP A 86 8.00 -3.52 17.98
C ASP A 86 8.77 -3.34 16.66
N VAL A 87 10.10 -3.31 16.75
CA VAL A 87 11.01 -3.57 15.63
C VAL A 87 11.86 -4.77 16.01
N ILE A 88 11.76 -5.87 15.24
CA ILE A 88 12.54 -7.09 15.48
C ILE A 88 13.63 -7.20 14.41
N GLY A 89 14.89 -7.02 14.81
CA GLY A 89 16.05 -7.20 13.94
C GLY A 89 16.81 -8.47 14.32
N GLY A 90 16.97 -9.42 13.41
CA GLY A 90 17.70 -10.67 13.69
C GLY A 90 17.13 -11.46 14.89
N GLY A 91 15.83 -11.36 15.15
CA GLY A 91 15.16 -11.98 16.31
C GLY A 91 15.26 -11.17 17.61
N ILE A 92 15.91 -10.00 17.61
CA ILE A 92 16.05 -9.15 18.79
C ILE A 92 15.03 -8.01 18.74
N SER A 93 14.26 -7.88 19.81
CA SER A 93 13.26 -6.82 20.01
C SER A 93 13.92 -5.50 20.40
N LEU A 94 13.65 -4.42 19.67
CA LEU A 94 14.13 -3.09 20.03
C LEU A 94 13.56 -2.61 21.38
N LYS A 95 12.30 -2.98 21.69
CA LYS A 95 11.65 -2.65 22.98
C LYS A 95 12.29 -3.30 24.20
N SER A 96 12.86 -4.48 24.04
CA SER A 96 13.30 -5.32 25.17
C SER A 96 14.75 -5.82 25.06
N HIS A 97 15.52 -5.34 24.08
CA HIS A 97 16.90 -5.74 23.91
C HIS A 97 17.68 -5.53 25.20
N LYS A 98 18.49 -6.53 25.56
CA LYS A 98 19.35 -6.49 26.75
C LYS A 98 20.78 -6.22 26.32
N THR A 99 21.47 -5.40 27.10
CA THR A 99 22.90 -5.19 26.97
C THR A 99 23.65 -6.19 27.85
N THR A 100 24.61 -6.91 27.27
CA THR A 100 25.48 -7.83 28.00
C THR A 100 26.80 -7.16 28.34
N GLY A 101 27.51 -7.64 29.37
CA GLY A 101 28.84 -7.13 29.72
C GLY A 101 28.85 -5.82 30.52
N VAL A 102 27.68 -5.39 31.02
CA VAL A 102 27.54 -4.28 31.95
C VAL A 102 27.03 -4.77 33.30
N THR A 103 27.56 -4.22 34.40
CA THR A 103 27.03 -4.49 35.74
C THR A 103 25.66 -3.83 35.87
N ALA A 104 24.67 -4.60 36.32
CA ALA A 104 23.34 -4.06 36.56
C ALA A 104 23.41 -2.93 37.61
N GLY A 105 22.75 -1.81 37.32
CA GLY A 105 22.70 -0.64 38.19
C GLY A 105 21.43 0.15 37.96
N SER A 106 21.14 1.09 38.86
CA SER A 106 19.96 1.96 38.78
C SER A 106 20.19 3.24 37.97
N ALA A 107 21.42 3.50 37.54
CA ALA A 107 21.75 4.67 36.74
C ALA A 107 21.21 4.51 35.30
N LEU A 108 20.66 5.59 34.75
CA LEU A 108 20.38 5.68 33.32
C LEU A 108 21.71 5.69 32.56
N SER A 109 21.79 4.91 31.48
CA SER A 109 22.91 5.05 30.55
C SER A 109 22.88 6.44 29.91
N GLY A 110 24.01 6.87 29.36
CA GLY A 110 24.00 7.95 28.37
C GLY A 110 23.12 7.59 27.16
N GLY A 111 22.91 8.57 26.27
CA GLY A 111 22.28 8.30 24.99
C GLY A 111 23.08 7.28 24.16
N PRO A 112 22.45 6.64 23.15
CA PRO A 112 23.17 5.80 22.21
C PRO A 112 24.33 6.60 21.58
N GLN A 113 25.49 5.96 21.41
CA GLN A 113 26.64 6.49 20.67
C GLN A 113 26.81 5.73 19.36
#